data_AF-A0A832DR11-F1
#
_entry.id   AF-A0A832DR11-F1
#
_cell.length_a   1.000
_cell.length_b   1.000
_cell.length_c   1.000
_cell.angle_alpha   90.00
_cell.angle_beta   90.00
_cell.angle_gamma   90.00
#
_symmetry.space_group_name_H-M   'P 1'
#
loop_
_entity.id
_entity.type
_entity.pdbx_description
1 polymer ?
#
loop_
_entity_poly.entity_id
_entity_poly.type
_entity_poly.pdbx_seq_one_letter_code
_entity_poly.pdbx_strand_id
1 'polypeptide(L)' 'VQIPGGLGKASSGQREFAYPLAKAAVSVGVAGLFFETHPDPDKALSDGPNQIPLKDFPDIIEKLLKLKDFVEKNGI' A
#
# COMPACT_ATOMS: atom_id res chain seq x y z
N VAL A 1 4.40 4.07 -4.29
CA VAL A 1 4.77 3.74 -5.69
C VAL A 1 6.24 4.02 -5.85
N GLN A 2 7.00 3.00 -6.22
CA GLN A 2 8.44 3.12 -6.34
C GLN A 2 8.82 3.97 -7.55
N ILE A 3 9.84 4.81 -7.38
CA ILE A 3 10.47 5.56 -8.46
C ILE A 3 11.91 5.02 -8.58
N PRO A 4 12.17 4.12 -9.53
CA PRO A 4 13.48 3.52 -9.74
C PRO A 4 14.56 4.60 -9.93
N GLY A 5 15.65 4.52 -9.15
CA GLY A 5 16.75 5.48 -9.21
C GLY A 5 16.42 6.91 -8.74
N GLY A 6 15.25 7.14 -8.13
CA GLY A 6 14.80 8.48 -7.74
C GLY A 6 15.65 9.18 -6.65
N LEU A 7 16.56 8.45 -5.98
CA LEU A 7 17.57 9.02 -5.08
C LEU A 7 19.01 8.93 -5.65
N GLY A 8 19.16 8.64 -6.94
CA GLY A 8 20.44 8.45 -7.62
C GLY A 8 21.10 7.10 -7.34
N LYS A 9 21.37 6.77 -6.07
CA LYS A 9 21.99 5.48 -5.66
C LYS A 9 21.00 4.44 -5.12
N ALA A 10 19.73 4.83 -4.94
CA ALA A 10 18.65 3.98 -4.47
C ALA A 10 17.33 4.40 -5.11
N SER A 11 16.32 3.54 -5.01
CA SER A 11 14.95 3.89 -5.39
C SER A 11 14.36 4.90 -4.39
N SER A 12 13.60 5.88 -4.90
CA SER A 12 12.68 6.65 -4.06
C SER A 12 11.27 6.04 -4.16
N GLY A 13 10.29 6.72 -3.60
CA GLY A 13 8.92 6.24 -3.59
C GLY A 13 7.93 7.27 -3.12
N GLN A 14 6.67 7.05 -3.51
CA GLN A 14 5.51 7.85 -3.16
C GLN A 14 4.51 6.97 -2.41
N ARG A 15 4.73 6.76 -1.11
CA ARG A 15 3.88 5.91 -0.26
C ARG A 15 2.44 6.42 -0.15
N GLU A 16 2.21 7.71 -0.38
CA GLU A 16 0.87 8.32 -0.41
C GLU A 16 -0.06 7.67 -1.45
N PHE A 17 0.52 7.08 -2.51
CA PHE A 17 -0.23 6.36 -3.53
C PHE A 17 -0.49 4.88 -3.20
N ALA A 18 0.07 4.34 -2.12
CA ALA A 18 -0.14 2.93 -1.76
C ALA A 18 -1.61 2.63 -1.47
N TYR A 19 -2.26 3.45 -0.64
CA TYR A 19 -3.68 3.28 -0.31
C TYR A 19 -4.63 3.44 -1.51
N PRO A 20 -4.59 4.53 -2.31
CA PRO A 20 -5.51 4.67 -3.43
C PRO A 20 -5.32 3.58 -4.49
N LEU A 21 -4.10 3.10 -4.73
CA LEU A 21 -3.87 1.99 -5.66
C LEU A 21 -4.34 0.65 -5.09
N ALA A 22 -4.13 0.38 -3.81
CA ALA A 22 -4.69 -0.79 -3.15
C ALA A 22 -6.23 -0.80 -3.23
N LYS A 23 -6.85 0.37 -3.02
CA LYS A 23 -8.29 0.56 -3.16
C LYS A 23 -8.76 0.21 -4.59
N ALA A 24 -8.05 0.72 -5.60
CA ALA A 24 -8.34 0.41 -6.99
C ALA A 24 -8.19 -1.09 -7.30
N ALA A 25 -7.13 -1.74 -6.81
CA ALA A 25 -6.91 -3.17 -7.00
C ALA A 25 -8.04 -4.01 -6.36
N VAL A 26 -8.48 -3.68 -5.14
CA VAL A 26 -9.63 -4.36 -4.50
C VAL A 26 -10.90 -4.17 -5.31
N SER A 27 -11.17 -2.96 -5.80
CA SER A 27 -12.34 -2.69 -6.65
C SER A 27 -12.33 -3.43 -7.98
N VAL A 28 -11.18 -3.87 -8.49
CA VAL A 28 -11.07 -4.68 -9.72
C VAL A 28 -11.25 -6.19 -9.43
N GLY A 29 -11.11 -6.63 -8.17
CA GLY A 29 -11.25 -8.04 -7.79
C GLY A 29 -9.96 -8.83 -7.89
N VAL A 30 -8.99 -8.52 -7.02
CA VAL A 30 -7.75 -9.30 -6.87
C VAL A 30 -7.86 -10.36 -5.76
N ALA A 31 -7.14 -11.48 -5.92
CA ALA A 31 -7.09 -12.55 -4.91
C ALA A 31 -6.36 -12.14 -3.62
N GLY A 32 -5.49 -11.13 -3.69
CA GLY A 32 -4.73 -10.66 -2.55
C GLY A 32 -3.95 -9.38 -2.86
N LEU A 33 -3.48 -8.74 -1.80
CA LEU A 33 -2.59 -7.59 -1.84
C LEU A 33 -1.30 -7.93 -1.10
N PHE A 34 -0.20 -7.37 -1.56
CA PHE A 34 1.10 -7.43 -0.88
C PHE A 34 1.48 -6.03 -0.41
N PHE A 35 1.97 -5.92 0.82
CA PHE A 35 2.40 -4.66 1.42
C PHE A 35 3.70 -4.86 2.18
N GLU A 36 4.58 -3.86 2.11
CA GLU A 36 5.71 -3.72 3.02
C GLU A 36 5.41 -2.61 4.03
N THR A 37 5.82 -2.83 5.28
CA THR A 37 5.57 -1.93 6.39
C THR A 37 6.79 -1.83 7.28
N HIS A 38 6.94 -0.71 7.99
CA HIS A 38 8.00 -0.52 8.97
C HIS A 38 7.52 0.39 10.11
N PRO A 39 7.97 0.19 11.37
CA PRO A 39 7.64 1.08 12.48
C PRO A 39 8.06 2.54 12.22
N ASP A 40 9.17 2.74 11.51
CA ASP A 40 9.71 4.03 11.12
C ASP A 40 10.29 3.94 9.69
N PRO A 41 9.46 4.08 8.64
CA PRO A 41 9.90 3.84 7.26
C PRO A 41 11.11 4.68 6.83
N ASP A 42 11.35 5.82 7.46
CA ASP A 42 12.47 6.70 7.12
C ASP A 42 13.81 6.18 7.68
N LYS A 43 13.76 5.17 8.57
CA LYS A 43 14.92 4.40 9.07
C LYS A 43 15.03 3.01 8.44
N ALA A 44 14.17 2.65 7.49
CA ALA A 44 14.25 1.35 6.84
C ALA A 44 15.53 1.23 5.99
N LEU A 45 16.17 0.06 6.02
CA LEU A 45 17.41 -0.20 5.29
C LEU A 45 17.20 -0.37 3.78
N SER A 46 15.97 -0.70 3.37
CA SER A 46 15.53 -0.79 1.97
C SER A 46 14.08 -0.34 1.89
N ASP A 47 13.69 0.21 0.73
CA ASP A 47 12.31 0.50 0.35
C ASP A 47 11.50 1.40 1.29
N GLY A 48 12.15 2.08 2.23
CA GLY A 48 11.53 3.02 3.16
C GLY A 48 10.56 4.01 2.52
N PRO A 49 10.93 4.69 1.41
CA PRO A 49 10.01 5.59 0.70
C PRO A 49 8.71 4.95 0.20
N ASN A 50 8.66 3.62 0.03
CA ASN A 50 7.48 2.86 -0.41
C ASN A 50 6.68 2.23 0.73
N GLN A 51 7.29 2.03 1.89
CA GLN A 51 6.68 1.34 3.02
C GLN A 51 5.60 2.19 3.69
N ILE A 52 4.51 1.53 4.08
CA ILE A 52 3.45 2.13 4.90
C ILE A 52 3.93 2.15 6.35
N PRO A 53 3.72 3.24 7.12
CA PRO A 53 4.00 3.22 8.55
C PRO A 53 3.16 2.16 9.27
N LEU A 54 3.81 1.31 10.07
CA LEU A 54 3.14 0.16 10.71
C LEU A 54 1.93 0.55 11.56
N LYS A 55 1.97 1.71 12.20
CA LYS A 55 0.86 2.26 13.00
C LYS A 55 -0.42 2.52 12.19
N ASP A 56 -0.29 2.82 10.89
CA ASP A 56 -1.41 3.19 10.02
C ASP A 56 -2.00 1.95 9.32
N PHE A 57 -1.24 0.85 9.29
CA PHE A 57 -1.59 -0.36 8.56
C PHE A 57 -2.91 -1.02 9.01
N PRO A 58 -3.25 -1.13 10.31
CA PRO A 58 -4.52 -1.72 10.73
C PRO A 58 -5.77 -1.01 10.17
N ASP A 59 -5.79 0.32 10.19
CA ASP A 59 -6.89 1.13 9.66
C ASP A 59 -7.02 0.99 8.14
N ILE A 60 -5.89 0.93 7.42
CA ILE A 60 -5.86 0.69 5.98
C ILE A 60 -6.47 -0.67 5.64
N ILE A 61 -6.08 -1.74 6.34
CA ILE A 61 -6.61 -3.09 6.09
C ILE A 61 -8.10 -3.17 6.41
N GLU A 62 -8.55 -2.57 7.52
CA GLU A 62 -9.98 -2.54 7.87
C GLU A 62 -10.81 -1.88 6.75
N LYS A 63 -10.34 -0.75 6.23
CA LYS A 63 -11.01 -0.04 5.12
C LYS A 63 -11.02 -0.86 3.83
N LEU A 64 -9.94 -1.56 3.51
CA LEU A 64 -9.85 -2.40 2.30
C LEU A 64 -10.73 -3.65 2.40
N LEU A 65 -10.83 -4.28 3.57
CA LEU A 65 -11.73 -5.41 3.80
C LEU A 65 -13.20 -4.99 3.68
N LYS A 66 -13.59 -3.85 4.27
CA LYS A 66 -14.93 -3.28 4.10
C LYS A 66 -15.27 -3.02 2.63
N LEU A 67 -14.31 -2.52 1.86
CA LEU A 67 -14.48 -2.32 0.43
C LEU A 67 -14.62 -3.66 -0.32
N LYS A 68 -13.77 -4.65 -0.03
CA LYS A 68 -13.84 -5.98 -0.63
C LYS A 68 -15.23 -6.59 -0.42
N ASP A 69 -15.72 -6.59 0.82
CA ASP A 69 -17.04 -7.11 1.16
C ASP A 69 -18.16 -6.38 0.40
N PHE A 70 -18.02 -5.06 0.23
CA PHE A 70 -18.99 -4.26 -0.52
C PHE A 70 -19.00 -4.65 -2.00
N VAL A 71 -17.83 -4.73 -2.62
CA VAL A 71 -17.66 -5.11 -4.04
C VAL A 71 -18.25 -6.50 -4.30
N GLU A 72 -17.87 -7.49 -3.46
CA GLU A 72 -18.36 -8.87 -3.57
C GLU A 72 -19.88 -9.00 -3.39
N LYS A 73 -20.46 -8.28 -2.43
CA LYS A 73 -21.93 -8.33 -2.19
C LYS A 73 -22.74 -7.73 -3.33
N ASN A 74 -22.18 -6.76 -4.06
CA ASN A 74 -22.89 -6.06 -5.12
C ASN A 74 -22.57 -6.63 -6.51
N GLY A 75 -21.66 -7.60 -6.62
CA GLY A 75 -21.29 -8.22 -7.90
C GLY A 75 -20.71 -7.23 -8.91
N ILE A 76 -20.01 -6.21 -8.40
CA ILE A 76 -19.28 -5.20 -9.20
C ILE A 76 -17.81 -5.57 -9.21
#